data_AF-A0A373VR86-F1
#
_entry.id   AF-A0A373VR86-F1
#
_cell.length_a   1.000
_cell.length_b   1.000
_cell.length_c   1.000
_cell.angle_alpha   90.00
_cell.angle_beta   90.00
_cell.angle_gamma   90.00
#
_symmetry.space_group_name_H-M   'P 1'
#
loop_
_entity.id
_entity.type
_entity.pdbx_description
1 polymer ?
#
loop_
_entity_poly.entity_id
_entity_poly.type
_entity_poly.pdbx_seq_one_letter_code
_entity_poly.pdbx_strand_id
1 'polypeptide(L)'
;MNYTIKNQKLTLEISSRGGEFQSIRDAQGREYLWQGDAATWTDRGPNLFPYIGRMTDQSYTYQGQTYHMDIHGFLPTAELNLVEHKEEELTLRLEDSPETERQYPFKFVLDITWKLENEKISITYLVKNTDDKTIYFGIGGHPGFQIPFEDDLKFEDYRIDFGEGAKPRRILLSEDCFVLEKDEPLQLVQGRYLNLEHTLFDNDAIVLKNMPEEIRINSEKGEKEIRVAFPDMDYLGFWHWPHAEVDYMCVEPWSSLPSRKNIVEDLEKQKNLHALKSGEEYRNTWSIMLTTLDRIK
;
A
#
# COMPACT_ATOMS: atom_id res chain seq x y z
N MET A 1 6.22 9.30 17.29
CA MET A 1 7.66 9.05 17.52
C MET A 1 8.21 8.38 16.26
N ASN A 2 9.45 8.61 15.85
CA ASN A 2 10.05 7.89 14.72
C ASN A 2 11.08 6.88 15.23
N TYR A 3 11.06 5.67 14.66
CA TYR A 3 12.03 4.61 14.88
C TYR A 3 12.91 4.45 13.64
N THR A 4 14.20 4.18 13.85
CA THR A 4 15.15 3.97 12.76
C THR A 4 15.69 2.54 12.82
N ILE A 5 15.66 1.85 11.68
CA ILE A 5 16.39 0.58 11.46
C ILE A 5 17.31 0.75 10.26
N LYS A 6 18.47 0.10 10.26
CA LYS A 6 19.47 0.25 9.21
C LYS A 6 20.35 -0.99 9.09
N ASN A 7 20.93 -1.17 7.91
CA ASN A 7 22.04 -2.07 7.68
C ASN A 7 23.12 -1.36 6.84
N GLN A 8 24.05 -2.09 6.23
CA GLN A 8 25.11 -1.51 5.38
C GLN A 8 24.60 -0.85 4.09
N LYS A 9 23.37 -1.14 3.67
CA LYS A 9 22.79 -0.74 2.38
C LYS A 9 21.70 0.30 2.51
N LEU A 10 20.85 0.18 3.54
CA LEU A 10 19.63 0.96 3.70
C LEU A 10 19.49 1.53 5.11
N THR A 11 18.84 2.68 5.21
CA THR A 11 18.30 3.25 6.45
C THR A 11 16.82 3.55 6.26
N LEU A 12 16.00 3.06 7.19
CA LEU A 12 14.55 3.29 7.22
C LEU A 12 14.18 4.11 8.44
N GLU A 13 13.24 5.04 8.27
CA GLU A 13 12.53 5.65 9.39
C GLU A 13 11.04 5.31 9.30
N ILE A 14 10.47 4.88 10.42
CA ILE A 14 9.07 4.47 10.54
C ILE A 14 8.45 5.23 11.72
N SER A 15 7.29 5.85 11.49
CA SER A 15 6.52 6.53 12.54
C SER A 15 5.74 5.52 13.38
N SER A 16 5.70 5.73 14.69
CA SER A 16 4.75 5.05 15.58
C SER A 16 3.29 5.36 15.23
N ARG A 17 3.03 6.53 14.61
CA ARG A 17 1.72 6.86 14.07
C ARG A 17 1.52 6.10 12.76
N GLY A 18 0.56 5.17 12.76
CA GLY A 18 0.16 4.31 11.65
C GLY A 18 1.22 3.31 11.16
N GLY A 19 2.37 3.21 11.83
CA GLY A 19 3.50 2.49 11.25
C GLY A 19 3.96 3.11 9.94
N GLU A 20 3.71 4.40 9.72
CA GLU A 20 3.91 5.03 8.42
C GLU A 20 5.39 5.08 8.07
N PHE A 21 5.75 4.65 6.85
CA PHE A 21 7.09 4.90 6.33
C PHE A 21 7.35 6.41 6.28
N GLN A 22 8.45 6.86 6.88
CA GLN A 22 8.87 8.26 6.85
C GLN A 22 10.05 8.49 5.91
N SER A 23 10.94 7.52 5.76
CA SER A 23 12.16 7.64 4.95
C SER A 23 12.65 6.27 4.51
N ILE A 24 13.14 6.18 3.29
CA ILE A 24 13.87 5.02 2.74
C ILE A 24 15.11 5.54 2.02
N ARG A 25 16.28 5.41 2.65
CA ARG A 25 17.55 5.92 2.10
C ARG A 25 18.55 4.82 1.80
N ASP A 26 19.25 4.95 0.68
CA ASP A 26 20.44 4.13 0.41
C ASP A 26 21.68 4.64 1.17
N ALA A 27 22.75 3.85 1.11
CA ALA A 27 24.03 4.19 1.74
C ALA A 27 24.71 5.44 1.18
N GLN A 28 24.26 5.95 0.01
CA GLN A 28 24.72 7.22 -0.56
C GLN A 28 23.85 8.41 -0.12
N GLY A 29 22.77 8.15 0.63
CA GLY A 29 21.84 9.15 1.12
C GLY A 29 20.74 9.53 0.14
N ARG A 30 20.56 8.81 -0.98
CA ARG A 30 19.40 9.02 -1.87
C ARG A 30 18.14 8.61 -1.15
N GLU A 31 17.17 9.52 -1.09
CA GLU A 31 15.81 9.24 -0.65
C GLU A 31 15.01 8.60 -1.78
N TYR A 32 14.30 7.51 -1.47
CA TYR A 32 13.42 6.80 -2.40
C TYR A 32 11.95 6.96 -2.04
N LEU A 33 11.63 7.46 -0.84
CA LEU A 33 10.26 7.74 -0.43
C LEU A 33 9.93 9.22 -0.60
N TRP A 34 8.77 9.49 -1.17
CA TRP A 34 8.18 10.83 -1.16
C TRP A 34 8.19 11.44 0.25
N GLN A 35 8.50 12.73 0.35
CA GLN A 35 8.72 13.40 1.64
C GLN A 35 7.55 14.28 2.10
N GLY A 36 6.43 14.26 1.37
CA GLY A 36 5.26 15.08 1.67
C GLY A 36 5.35 16.50 1.10
N ASP A 37 4.22 17.00 0.60
CA ASP A 37 4.03 18.40 0.22
C ASP A 37 2.61 18.83 0.64
N ALA A 38 2.50 19.99 1.28
CA ALA A 38 1.24 20.53 1.74
C ALA A 38 0.29 20.98 0.60
N ALA A 39 0.84 21.23 -0.59
CA ALA A 39 0.08 21.60 -1.78
C ALA A 39 -0.52 20.40 -2.51
N THR A 40 0.05 19.20 -2.32
CA THR A 40 -0.43 17.97 -2.96
C THR A 40 -0.76 16.91 -1.91
N TRP A 41 0.21 16.08 -1.52
CA TRP A 41 0.02 14.97 -0.60
C TRP A 41 1.05 15.00 0.52
N THR A 42 0.58 15.09 1.77
CA THR A 42 1.44 15.24 2.96
C THR A 42 1.95 13.92 3.51
N ASP A 43 1.20 12.83 3.30
CA ASP A 43 1.60 11.51 3.77
C ASP A 43 2.68 10.95 2.84
N ARG A 44 3.33 9.87 3.26
CA ARG A 44 4.52 9.33 2.60
C ARG A 44 4.37 7.85 2.28
N GLY A 45 3.98 7.06 3.27
CA GLY A 45 3.73 5.63 3.08
C GLY A 45 2.87 5.03 4.17
N PRO A 46 1.57 5.39 4.23
CA PRO A 46 0.66 4.88 5.22
C PRO A 46 0.39 3.38 5.04
N ASN A 47 0.06 2.72 6.15
CA ASN A 47 -0.55 1.39 6.15
C ASN A 47 -2.06 1.54 6.33
N LEU A 48 -2.82 0.67 5.68
CA LEU A 48 -4.28 0.77 5.58
C LEU A 48 -4.89 -0.41 6.33
N PHE A 49 -5.78 -0.14 7.29
CA PHE A 49 -6.52 -1.15 8.06
C PHE A 49 -7.62 -0.47 8.89
N PRO A 50 -8.79 -1.11 9.09
CA PRO A 50 -9.21 -2.43 8.60
C PRO A 50 -9.92 -2.37 7.25
N TYR A 51 -9.81 -1.25 6.53
CA TYR A 51 -10.47 -1.05 5.25
C TYR A 51 -9.57 -0.30 4.28
N ILE A 52 -9.75 -0.54 2.98
CA ILE A 52 -8.94 0.08 1.92
C ILE A 52 -9.84 0.99 1.09
N GLY A 53 -9.43 2.25 0.96
CA GLY A 53 -10.14 3.26 0.18
C GLY A 53 -11.48 3.66 0.81
N ARG A 54 -12.42 4.09 -0.05
CA ARG A 54 -13.64 4.80 0.36
C ARG A 54 -14.80 3.85 0.67
N MET A 55 -15.61 4.23 1.65
CA MET A 55 -16.92 3.66 1.94
C MET A 55 -18.03 4.59 1.44
N THR A 56 -19.05 4.06 0.75
CA THR A 56 -20.26 4.84 0.41
C THR A 56 -20.84 5.39 1.71
N ASP A 57 -21.17 6.68 1.71
CA ASP A 57 -21.66 7.41 2.88
C ASP A 57 -20.74 7.32 4.11
N GLN A 58 -19.44 7.05 3.92
CA GLN A 58 -18.45 6.84 4.98
C GLN A 58 -18.92 5.82 6.02
N SER A 59 -19.59 4.75 5.55
CA SER A 59 -20.24 3.79 6.44
C SER A 59 -20.28 2.38 5.89
N TYR A 60 -20.48 1.44 6.81
CA TYR A 60 -20.82 0.05 6.53
C TYR A 60 -21.85 -0.44 7.56
N THR A 61 -22.44 -1.61 7.31
CA THR A 61 -23.32 -2.28 8.25
C THR A 61 -22.71 -3.59 8.75
N TYR A 62 -22.94 -3.89 10.02
CA TYR A 62 -22.59 -5.17 10.64
C TYR A 62 -23.69 -5.56 11.62
N GLN A 63 -24.25 -6.77 11.49
CA GLN A 63 -25.35 -7.27 12.31
C GLN A 63 -26.54 -6.30 12.44
N GLY A 64 -26.86 -5.59 11.35
CA GLY A 64 -27.98 -4.64 11.28
C GLY A 64 -27.71 -3.28 11.92
N GLN A 65 -26.50 -3.02 12.42
CA GLN A 65 -26.07 -1.71 12.92
C GLN A 65 -25.15 -1.02 11.91
N THR A 66 -25.25 0.31 11.83
CA THR A 66 -24.39 1.14 10.97
C THR A 66 -23.19 1.63 11.77
N TYR A 67 -22.02 1.52 11.17
CA TYR A 67 -20.76 2.03 11.69
C TYR A 67 -20.16 3.02 10.69
N HIS A 68 -19.37 3.96 11.19
CA HIS A 68 -18.71 4.98 10.38
C HIS A 68 -17.20 4.83 10.46
N MET A 69 -16.53 5.03 9.32
CA MET A 69 -15.09 4.91 9.19
C MET A 69 -14.60 5.80 8.06
N ASP A 70 -13.50 6.50 8.32
CA ASP A 70 -12.84 7.32 7.32
C ASP A 70 -12.18 6.46 6.22
N ILE A 71 -11.78 7.12 5.13
CA ILE A 71 -11.03 6.50 4.05
C ILE A 71 -9.78 5.78 4.59
N HIS A 72 -9.53 4.56 4.12
CA HIS A 72 -8.40 3.71 4.54
C HIS A 72 -8.42 3.24 6.02
N GLY A 73 -9.54 3.41 6.70
CA GLY A 73 -9.68 3.00 8.10
C GLY A 73 -8.93 3.89 9.06
N PHE A 74 -8.72 3.38 10.28
CA PHE A 74 -8.13 4.17 11.36
C PHE A 74 -6.61 3.99 11.49
N LEU A 75 -6.02 2.96 10.87
CA LEU A 75 -4.58 2.68 11.01
C LEU A 75 -3.70 3.88 10.64
N PRO A 76 -3.94 4.65 9.55
CA PRO A 76 -3.08 5.79 9.21
C PRO A 76 -2.95 6.84 10.33
N THR A 77 -3.92 6.91 11.24
CA THR A 77 -3.96 7.91 12.31
C THR A 77 -3.73 7.34 13.71
N ALA A 78 -3.77 6.01 13.87
CA ALA A 78 -3.61 5.32 15.14
C ALA A 78 -2.16 5.35 15.64
N GLU A 79 -1.95 5.36 16.96
CA GLU A 79 -0.62 5.23 17.56
C GLU A 79 -0.32 3.76 17.85
N LEU A 80 0.76 3.23 17.29
CA LEU A 80 1.23 1.87 17.52
C LEU A 80 2.26 1.82 18.65
N ASN A 81 2.17 0.77 19.45
CA ASN A 81 3.10 0.49 20.53
C ASN A 81 4.31 -0.29 20.02
N LEU A 82 5.50 0.03 20.52
CA LEU A 82 6.70 -0.73 20.23
C LEU A 82 6.64 -2.14 20.85
N VAL A 83 6.82 -3.17 20.02
CA VAL A 83 6.98 -4.57 20.47
C VAL A 83 8.45 -4.97 20.47
N GLU A 84 9.16 -4.69 19.37
CA GLU A 84 10.56 -5.08 19.22
C GLU A 84 11.29 -4.08 18.32
N HIS A 85 12.51 -3.69 18.72
CA HIS A 85 13.39 -2.82 17.93
C HIS A 85 14.82 -3.34 18.00
N LYS A 86 15.28 -3.91 16.89
CA LYS A 86 16.65 -4.35 16.64
C LYS A 86 17.30 -3.42 15.60
N GLU A 87 18.57 -3.65 15.29
CA GLU A 87 19.28 -2.85 14.29
C GLU A 87 18.64 -2.92 12.90
N GLU A 88 18.22 -4.11 12.46
CA GLU A 88 17.70 -4.38 11.11
C GLU A 88 16.21 -4.78 11.10
N GLU A 89 15.52 -4.71 12.25
CA GLU A 89 14.14 -5.20 12.39
C GLU A 89 13.36 -4.35 13.40
N LEU A 90 12.12 -4.00 13.06
CA LEU A 90 11.19 -3.25 13.91
C LEU A 90 9.82 -3.92 13.86
N THR A 91 9.20 -4.13 15.01
CA THR A 91 7.79 -4.54 15.11
C THR A 91 7.01 -3.56 15.96
N LEU A 92 5.94 -3.01 15.38
CA LEU A 92 4.98 -2.13 16.04
C LEU A 92 3.61 -2.80 16.07
N ARG A 93 2.83 -2.51 17.13
CA ARG A 93 1.52 -3.14 17.39
C ARG A 93 0.40 -2.13 17.54
N LEU A 94 -0.72 -2.42 16.90
CA LEU A 94 -2.02 -1.83 17.22
C LEU A 94 -2.91 -2.90 17.88
N GLU A 95 -3.55 -2.54 18.97
CA GLU A 95 -4.59 -3.35 19.63
C GLU A 95 -5.91 -2.59 19.59
N ASP A 96 -7.02 -3.30 19.73
CA ASP A 96 -8.31 -2.65 19.87
C ASP A 96 -8.36 -1.71 21.08
N SER A 97 -9.14 -0.65 20.93
CA SER A 97 -9.37 0.36 21.97
C SER A 97 -10.83 0.82 21.91
N PRO A 98 -11.32 1.52 22.95
CA PRO A 98 -12.66 2.09 22.91
C PRO A 98 -12.90 3.05 21.73
N GLU A 99 -11.85 3.63 21.14
CA GLU A 99 -11.98 4.50 19.96
C GLU A 99 -12.15 3.67 18.67
N THR A 100 -11.31 2.65 18.47
CA THR A 100 -11.44 1.77 17.31
C THR A 100 -12.75 0.97 17.36
N GLU A 101 -13.18 0.52 18.54
CA GLU A 101 -14.41 -0.26 18.73
C GLU A 101 -15.69 0.51 18.31
N ARG A 102 -15.67 1.85 18.39
CA ARG A 102 -16.78 2.70 17.91
C ARG A 102 -16.94 2.66 16.39
N GLN A 103 -15.84 2.43 15.66
CA GLN A 103 -15.80 2.42 14.20
C GLN A 103 -15.77 0.98 13.65
N TYR A 104 -15.25 0.03 14.42
CA TYR A 104 -14.98 -1.36 14.06
C TYR A 104 -15.19 -2.25 15.30
N PRO A 105 -16.38 -2.85 15.48
CA PRO A 105 -16.83 -3.46 16.75
C PRO A 105 -16.23 -4.85 17.02
N PHE A 106 -14.91 -4.95 16.88
CA PHE A 106 -14.13 -6.18 16.98
C PHE A 106 -12.86 -5.97 17.78
N LYS A 107 -12.45 -7.02 18.48
CA LYS A 107 -11.15 -7.11 19.14
C LYS A 107 -10.11 -7.73 18.23
N PHE A 108 -8.93 -7.13 18.20
CA PHE A 108 -7.86 -7.58 17.33
C PHE A 108 -6.49 -7.19 17.87
N VAL A 109 -5.47 -7.87 17.37
CA VAL A 109 -4.08 -7.44 17.45
C VAL A 109 -3.52 -7.39 16.05
N LEU A 110 -2.96 -6.25 15.65
CA LEU A 110 -2.21 -6.08 14.41
C LEU A 110 -0.75 -5.81 14.76
N ASP A 111 0.14 -6.73 14.40
CA ASP A 111 1.58 -6.49 14.37
C ASP A 111 2.01 -6.15 12.94
N ILE A 112 2.83 -5.11 12.80
CA ILE A 112 3.52 -4.77 11.55
C ILE A 112 5.02 -4.87 11.82
N THR A 113 5.70 -5.72 11.05
CA THR A 113 7.14 -5.93 11.13
C THR A 113 7.83 -5.44 9.87
N TRP A 114 8.81 -4.56 10.02
CA TRP A 114 9.75 -4.16 8.99
C TRP A 114 11.09 -4.85 9.22
N LYS A 115 11.62 -5.51 8.20
CA LYS A 115 12.91 -6.20 8.27
C LYS A 115 13.79 -5.83 7.07
N LEU A 116 15.04 -5.47 7.35
CA LEU A 116 16.07 -5.20 6.36
C LEU A 116 16.90 -6.45 6.10
N GLU A 117 17.07 -6.80 4.82
CA GLU A 117 17.93 -7.90 4.37
C GLU A 117 18.69 -7.44 3.12
N ASN A 118 19.92 -6.95 3.30
CA ASN A 118 20.67 -6.20 2.27
C ASN A 118 19.84 -5.02 1.72
N GLU A 119 19.61 -4.97 0.42
CA GLU A 119 18.80 -3.94 -0.25
C GLU A 119 17.28 -4.23 -0.24
N LYS A 120 16.84 -5.27 0.47
CA LYS A 120 15.43 -5.65 0.59
C LYS A 120 14.83 -5.14 1.91
N ILE A 121 13.63 -4.60 1.81
CA ILE A 121 12.74 -4.26 2.92
C ILE A 121 11.55 -5.24 2.86
N SER A 122 11.41 -6.08 3.86
CA SER A 122 10.23 -6.95 4.02
C SER A 122 9.26 -6.31 5.00
N ILE A 123 7.98 -6.22 4.62
CA ILE A 123 6.89 -5.70 5.44
C ILE A 123 5.95 -6.87 5.70
N THR A 124 5.77 -7.25 6.96
CA THR A 124 4.88 -8.33 7.36
C THR A 124 3.74 -7.80 8.21
N TYR A 125 2.52 -8.09 7.78
CA TYR A 125 1.32 -7.90 8.58
C TYR A 125 0.95 -9.20 9.26
N LEU A 126 0.68 -9.14 10.57
CA LEU A 126 0.11 -10.24 11.35
C LEU A 126 -1.13 -9.74 12.09
N VAL A 127 -2.31 -10.14 11.61
CA VAL A 127 -3.59 -9.82 12.25
C VAL A 127 -4.07 -11.03 13.03
N LYS A 128 -4.36 -10.85 14.31
CA LYS A 128 -4.92 -11.89 15.18
C LYS A 128 -6.31 -11.49 15.59
N ASN A 129 -7.25 -12.43 15.46
CA ASN A 129 -8.58 -12.25 15.99
C ASN A 129 -8.61 -12.62 17.48
N THR A 130 -8.72 -11.61 18.35
CA THR A 130 -8.85 -11.78 19.82
C THR A 130 -10.30 -11.64 20.30
N ASP A 131 -11.24 -11.50 19.38
CA ASP A 131 -12.68 -11.47 19.62
C ASP A 131 -13.28 -12.88 19.69
N ASP A 132 -14.52 -13.00 20.17
CA ASP A 132 -15.29 -14.25 20.09
C ASP A 132 -16.08 -14.36 18.77
N LYS A 133 -16.17 -13.27 18.00
CA LYS A 133 -16.79 -13.19 16.67
C LYS A 133 -15.77 -13.44 15.56
N THR A 134 -16.28 -13.65 14.34
CA THR A 134 -15.44 -13.54 13.13
C THR A 134 -15.20 -12.06 12.84
N ILE A 135 -13.95 -11.68 12.55
CA ILE A 135 -13.58 -10.31 12.16
C ILE A 135 -13.41 -10.23 10.64
N TYR A 136 -13.69 -9.05 10.06
CA TYR A 136 -13.66 -8.82 8.62
C TYR A 136 -12.82 -7.59 8.28
N PHE A 137 -11.72 -7.77 7.53
CA PHE A 137 -10.81 -6.66 7.29
C PHE A 137 -10.16 -6.70 5.90
N GLY A 138 -9.74 -5.53 5.45
CA GLY A 138 -8.71 -5.33 4.44
C GLY A 138 -7.44 -4.79 5.07
N ILE A 139 -6.31 -5.11 4.47
CA ILE A 139 -4.99 -4.62 4.85
C ILE A 139 -4.12 -4.35 3.62
N GLY A 140 -3.34 -3.27 3.65
CA GLY A 140 -2.47 -2.91 2.54
C GLY A 140 -1.47 -1.81 2.90
N GLY A 141 -0.55 -1.55 1.97
CA GLY A 141 0.38 -0.43 2.04
C GLY A 141 0.05 0.63 0.99
N HIS A 142 0.50 1.86 1.22
CA HIS A 142 0.36 2.98 0.27
C HIS A 142 1.65 3.81 0.15
N PRO A 143 2.84 3.20 -0.03
CA PRO A 143 4.09 3.94 -0.17
C PRO A 143 4.13 4.77 -1.46
N GLY A 144 4.37 6.07 -1.33
CA GLY A 144 4.76 6.96 -2.43
C GLY A 144 6.25 6.90 -2.68
N PHE A 145 6.66 6.37 -3.83
CA PHE A 145 8.06 6.38 -4.23
C PHE A 145 8.39 7.69 -4.93
N GLN A 146 9.53 8.28 -4.58
CA GLN A 146 10.11 9.42 -5.28
C GLN A 146 10.48 8.99 -6.71
N ILE A 147 9.92 9.67 -7.72
CA ILE A 147 10.23 9.45 -9.13
C ILE A 147 10.36 10.83 -9.77
N PRO A 148 11.52 11.21 -10.33
CA PRO A 148 12.69 10.38 -10.61
C PRO A 148 13.54 10.09 -9.35
N PHE A 149 14.14 8.90 -9.30
CA PHE A 149 15.13 8.52 -8.27
C PHE A 149 16.59 8.51 -8.79
N GLU A 150 16.80 9.07 -9.99
CA GLU A 150 18.10 9.34 -10.62
C GLU A 150 18.09 10.78 -11.17
N ASP A 151 19.11 11.58 -10.85
CA ASP A 151 19.05 13.06 -11.01
C ASP A 151 18.90 13.55 -12.46
N ASP A 152 19.38 12.77 -13.44
CA ASP A 152 19.36 13.15 -14.87
C ASP A 152 18.10 12.66 -15.61
N LEU A 153 17.14 12.05 -14.90
CA LEU A 153 15.91 11.49 -15.47
C LEU A 153 14.69 12.30 -15.06
N LYS A 154 13.61 12.15 -15.82
CA LYS A 154 12.29 12.74 -15.56
C LYS A 154 11.28 11.65 -15.22
N PHE A 155 10.13 12.05 -14.69
CA PHE A 155 9.01 11.14 -14.40
C PHE A 155 8.66 10.26 -15.61
N GLU A 156 8.53 10.86 -16.80
CA GLU A 156 8.17 10.18 -18.05
C GLU A 156 9.29 9.31 -18.65
N ASP A 157 10.50 9.34 -18.07
CA ASP A 157 11.55 8.40 -18.45
C ASP A 157 11.36 7.03 -17.79
N TYR A 158 10.47 6.92 -16.79
CA TYR A 158 10.20 5.68 -16.06
C TYR A 158 8.99 4.94 -16.61
N ARG A 159 8.94 3.66 -16.27
CA ARG A 159 7.84 2.75 -16.58
C ARG A 159 7.68 1.71 -15.47
N ILE A 160 6.50 1.11 -15.45
CA ILE A 160 6.22 -0.10 -14.68
C ILE A 160 6.40 -1.30 -15.60
N ASP A 161 7.29 -2.20 -15.23
CA ASP A 161 7.55 -3.47 -15.89
C ASP A 161 6.80 -4.59 -15.15
N PHE A 162 5.81 -5.17 -15.82
CA PHE A 162 5.02 -6.30 -15.32
C PHE A 162 5.63 -7.67 -15.70
N GLY A 163 6.76 -7.70 -16.39
CA GLY A 163 7.34 -8.94 -16.91
C GLY A 163 6.60 -9.50 -18.13
N GLU A 164 7.16 -10.55 -18.71
CA GLU A 164 6.63 -11.14 -19.94
C GLU A 164 5.30 -11.88 -19.72
N GLY A 165 4.36 -11.72 -20.64
CA GLY A 165 3.09 -12.45 -20.62
C GLY A 165 2.07 -11.94 -19.60
N ALA A 166 2.35 -10.83 -18.91
CA ALA A 166 1.43 -10.19 -17.99
C ALA A 166 0.13 -9.78 -18.68
N LYS A 167 -1.01 -10.03 -18.02
CA LYS A 167 -2.35 -9.65 -18.49
C LYS A 167 -3.17 -8.98 -17.39
N PRO A 168 -2.64 -7.93 -16.74
CA PRO A 168 -3.36 -7.23 -15.69
C PRO A 168 -4.69 -6.67 -16.20
N ARG A 169 -5.68 -6.66 -15.31
CA ARG A 169 -7.00 -6.06 -15.57
C ARG A 169 -7.19 -4.87 -14.64
N ARG A 170 -7.54 -3.73 -15.21
CA ARG A 170 -7.92 -2.53 -14.47
C ARG A 170 -9.34 -2.70 -13.96
N ILE A 171 -9.52 -2.56 -12.65
CA ILE A 171 -10.82 -2.45 -12.00
C ILE A 171 -11.34 -1.03 -12.26
N LEU A 172 -12.58 -0.93 -12.73
CA LEU A 172 -13.20 0.35 -13.01
C LEU A 172 -13.77 0.95 -11.73
N LEU A 173 -13.30 2.16 -11.44
CA LEU A 173 -13.83 3.00 -10.38
C LEU A 173 -14.72 4.09 -10.99
N SER A 174 -15.66 4.58 -10.21
CA SER A 174 -16.43 5.78 -10.54
C SER A 174 -15.58 7.05 -10.39
N GLU A 175 -16.09 8.18 -10.87
CA GLU A 175 -15.42 9.50 -10.75
C GLU A 175 -15.16 9.92 -9.29
N ASP A 176 -15.97 9.42 -8.36
CA ASP A 176 -15.83 9.56 -6.90
C ASP A 176 -15.11 8.36 -6.24
N CYS A 177 -14.46 7.52 -7.05
CA CYS A 177 -13.54 6.43 -6.69
C CYS A 177 -14.14 5.27 -5.89
N PHE A 178 -15.35 4.85 -6.26
CA PHE A 178 -16.00 3.65 -5.76
C PHE A 178 -15.99 2.54 -6.82
N VAL A 179 -16.01 1.29 -6.39
CA VAL A 179 -15.97 0.13 -7.28
C VAL A 179 -17.26 0.02 -8.11
N LEU A 180 -17.12 -0.17 -9.43
CA LEU A 180 -18.23 -0.34 -10.37
C LEU A 180 -18.54 -1.81 -10.73
N GLU A 181 -17.86 -2.77 -10.10
CA GLU A 181 -17.97 -4.22 -10.39
C GLU A 181 -17.72 -4.57 -11.87
N LYS A 182 -16.87 -3.77 -12.54
CA LYS A 182 -16.42 -3.96 -13.91
C LYS A 182 -14.91 -3.85 -13.97
N ASP A 183 -14.35 -4.48 -14.99
CA ASP A 183 -12.91 -4.42 -15.26
C ASP A 183 -12.63 -4.53 -16.75
N GLU A 184 -11.46 -4.04 -17.16
CA GLU A 184 -10.98 -4.05 -18.53
C GLU A 184 -9.49 -4.46 -18.59
N PRO A 185 -9.00 -5.00 -19.73
CA PRO A 185 -7.57 -5.24 -19.89
C PRO A 185 -6.79 -3.92 -19.79
N LEU A 186 -5.74 -3.89 -18.96
CA LEU A 186 -4.80 -2.78 -18.96
C LEU A 186 -3.97 -2.83 -20.24
N GLN A 187 -3.92 -1.71 -20.97
CA GLN A 187 -3.12 -1.62 -22.20
C GLN A 187 -1.64 -1.47 -21.83
N LEU A 188 -0.82 -2.44 -22.24
CA LEU A 188 0.61 -2.44 -22.02
C LEU A 188 1.37 -2.26 -23.34
N VAL A 189 2.37 -1.38 -23.33
CA VAL A 189 3.35 -1.26 -24.40
C VAL A 189 4.14 -2.56 -24.48
N GLN A 190 4.23 -3.12 -25.68
CA GLN A 190 4.87 -4.42 -25.95
C GLN A 190 4.30 -5.58 -25.10
N GLY A 191 3.09 -5.43 -24.55
CA GLY A 191 2.48 -6.44 -23.68
C GLY A 191 3.18 -6.62 -22.33
N ARG A 192 3.99 -5.64 -21.90
CA ARG A 192 4.85 -5.74 -20.70
C ARG A 192 4.93 -4.46 -19.87
N TYR A 193 4.92 -3.29 -20.51
CA TYR A 193 5.23 -2.03 -19.84
C TYR A 193 4.03 -1.09 -19.77
N LEU A 194 3.87 -0.41 -18.64
CA LEU A 194 3.07 0.82 -18.53
C LEU A 194 4.05 2.00 -18.39
N ASN A 195 4.18 2.82 -19.41
CA ASN A 195 5.02 4.02 -19.34
C ASN A 195 4.37 5.03 -18.41
N LEU A 196 5.17 5.68 -17.56
CA LEU A 196 4.65 6.70 -16.65
C LEU A 196 4.39 7.99 -17.42
N GLU A 197 3.21 8.56 -17.22
CA GLU A 197 2.81 9.88 -17.69
C GLU A 197 1.94 10.50 -16.59
N HIS A 198 2.10 11.80 -16.30
CA HIS A 198 1.34 12.44 -15.23
C HIS A 198 -0.18 12.35 -15.42
N THR A 199 -0.64 12.35 -16.67
CA THR A 199 -2.06 12.24 -17.02
C THR A 199 -2.66 10.85 -16.76
N LEU A 200 -1.86 9.83 -16.42
CA LEU A 200 -2.37 8.49 -16.06
C LEU A 200 -3.36 8.53 -14.89
N PHE A 201 -3.15 9.48 -13.96
CA PHE A 201 -3.86 9.56 -12.69
C PHE A 201 -4.88 10.71 -12.62
N ASP A 202 -5.18 11.33 -13.76
CA ASP A 202 -6.21 12.38 -13.88
C ASP A 202 -7.62 11.89 -13.51
N ASN A 203 -7.86 10.57 -13.63
CA ASN A 203 -9.10 9.93 -13.20
C ASN A 203 -8.91 9.15 -11.88
N ASP A 204 -8.02 9.64 -11.02
CA ASP A 204 -7.62 9.02 -9.75
C ASP A 204 -6.89 7.67 -9.97
N ALA A 205 -6.80 6.84 -8.92
CA ALA A 205 -5.98 5.64 -8.88
C ALA A 205 -6.29 4.62 -9.99
N ILE A 206 -5.24 3.99 -10.51
CA ILE A 206 -5.32 2.80 -11.36
C ILE A 206 -5.24 1.58 -10.43
N VAL A 207 -6.34 0.85 -10.31
CA VAL A 207 -6.41 -0.35 -9.47
C VAL A 207 -6.42 -1.59 -10.35
N LEU A 208 -5.52 -2.53 -10.09
CA LEU A 208 -5.33 -3.73 -10.90
C LEU A 208 -5.69 -5.00 -10.13
N LYS A 209 -6.08 -6.02 -10.89
CA LYS A 209 -6.12 -7.44 -10.50
C LYS A 209 -5.53 -8.31 -11.61
N ASN A 210 -5.31 -9.59 -11.34
CA ASN A 210 -4.71 -10.55 -12.29
C ASN A 210 -3.35 -10.06 -12.83
N MET A 211 -2.63 -9.29 -12.02
CA MET A 211 -1.26 -8.85 -12.26
C MET A 211 -0.29 -9.94 -11.76
N PRO A 212 0.98 -9.93 -12.19
CA PRO A 212 2.01 -10.72 -11.54
C PRO A 212 2.19 -10.30 -10.07
N GLU A 213 2.76 -11.20 -9.28
CA GLU A 213 3.08 -11.03 -7.86
C GLU A 213 4.26 -10.07 -7.59
N GLU A 214 4.86 -9.51 -8.64
CA GLU A 214 5.95 -8.54 -8.57
C GLU A 214 5.88 -7.59 -9.76
N ILE A 215 6.20 -6.31 -9.52
CA ILE A 215 6.46 -5.30 -10.55
C ILE A 215 7.80 -4.63 -10.32
N ARG A 216 8.31 -3.97 -11.38
CA ARG A 216 9.55 -3.20 -11.32
C ARG A 216 9.33 -1.80 -11.88
N ILE A 217 9.83 -0.79 -11.18
CA ILE A 217 9.86 0.59 -11.67
C ILE A 217 11.29 0.86 -12.10
N ASN A 218 11.48 1.14 -13.39
CA ASN A 218 12.80 1.38 -13.98
C ASN A 218 12.71 2.34 -15.17
N SER A 219 13.87 2.78 -15.64
CA SER A 219 14.01 3.55 -16.88
C SER A 219 14.98 2.84 -17.83
N GLU A 220 14.76 2.90 -19.15
CA GLU A 220 15.77 2.47 -20.13
C GLU A 220 17.02 3.34 -20.12
N LYS A 221 16.94 4.55 -19.58
CA LYS A 221 18.06 5.49 -19.49
C LYS A 221 18.81 5.38 -18.15
N GLY A 222 18.18 4.78 -17.15
CA GLY A 222 18.68 4.65 -15.79
C GLY A 222 19.42 3.36 -15.50
N GLU A 223 20.14 3.35 -14.39
CA GLU A 223 20.89 2.19 -13.86
C GLU A 223 20.26 1.65 -12.58
N LYS A 224 19.16 2.22 -12.07
CA LYS A 224 18.48 1.75 -10.85
C LYS A 224 17.07 1.22 -11.13
N GLU A 225 16.59 0.37 -10.23
CA GLU A 225 15.19 -0.08 -10.19
C GLU A 225 14.64 -0.20 -8.77
N ILE A 226 13.34 0.00 -8.63
CA ILE A 226 12.56 -0.37 -7.44
C ILE A 226 11.73 -1.59 -7.81
N ARG A 227 11.90 -2.70 -7.10
CA ARG A 227 11.06 -3.89 -7.23
C ARG A 227 10.10 -3.96 -6.07
N VAL A 228 8.83 -4.21 -6.35
CA VAL A 228 7.80 -4.41 -5.32
C VAL A 228 7.19 -5.77 -5.54
N ALA A 229 7.34 -6.67 -4.56
CA ALA A 229 6.80 -8.02 -4.59
C ALA A 229 5.73 -8.18 -3.53
N PHE A 230 4.57 -8.73 -3.90
CA PHE A 230 3.34 -8.76 -3.11
C PHE A 230 2.55 -10.06 -3.38
N PRO A 231 3.16 -11.24 -3.16
CA PRO A 231 2.60 -12.53 -3.62
C PRO A 231 1.21 -12.87 -3.07
N ASP A 232 0.90 -12.38 -1.87
CA ASP A 232 -0.36 -12.66 -1.19
C ASP A 232 -1.34 -11.46 -1.25
N MET A 233 -1.13 -10.48 -2.12
CA MET A 233 -2.02 -9.31 -2.31
C MET A 233 -2.79 -9.41 -3.63
N ASP A 234 -4.12 -9.47 -3.54
CA ASP A 234 -5.01 -9.67 -4.69
C ASP A 234 -5.14 -8.45 -5.61
N TYR A 235 -4.78 -7.26 -5.11
CA TYR A 235 -4.92 -6.00 -5.83
C TYR A 235 -3.66 -5.12 -5.73
N LEU A 236 -3.46 -4.28 -6.74
CA LEU A 236 -2.37 -3.31 -6.78
C LEU A 236 -2.90 -1.95 -7.25
N GLY A 237 -2.79 -0.93 -6.41
CA GLY A 237 -3.06 0.46 -6.75
C GLY A 237 -1.82 1.18 -7.27
N PHE A 238 -2.01 2.07 -8.24
CA PHE A 238 -1.05 3.09 -8.60
C PHE A 238 -1.72 4.45 -8.56
N TRP A 239 -1.07 5.44 -7.97
CA TRP A 239 -1.64 6.77 -7.80
C TRP A 239 -0.56 7.83 -7.66
N HIS A 240 -0.83 9.03 -8.16
CA HIS A 240 -0.25 10.26 -7.64
C HIS A 240 -1.34 11.33 -7.63
N TRP A 241 -1.06 12.50 -7.06
CA TRP A 241 -2.05 13.58 -6.97
C TRP A 241 -2.61 13.94 -8.37
N PRO A 242 -3.94 13.87 -8.60
CA PRO A 242 -4.52 14.14 -9.92
C PRO A 242 -4.25 15.57 -10.42
N HIS A 243 -4.13 15.73 -11.74
CA HIS A 243 -3.96 17.04 -12.40
C HIS A 243 -2.77 17.86 -11.90
N ALA A 244 -1.71 17.20 -11.43
CA ALA A 244 -0.50 17.83 -10.94
C ALA A 244 0.76 17.18 -11.55
N GLU A 245 1.79 17.99 -11.76
CA GLU A 245 3.15 17.51 -12.04
C GLU A 245 3.82 17.27 -10.69
N VAL A 246 4.00 16.00 -10.31
CA VAL A 246 4.53 15.60 -9.00
C VAL A 246 5.61 14.54 -9.18
N ASP A 247 6.68 14.66 -8.40
CA ASP A 247 7.81 13.75 -8.48
C ASP A 247 7.63 12.50 -7.60
N TYR A 248 6.42 11.92 -7.59
CA TYR A 248 6.17 10.67 -6.89
C TYR A 248 5.08 9.82 -7.56
N MET A 249 5.11 8.52 -7.27
CA MET A 249 4.01 7.61 -7.57
C MET A 249 3.87 6.60 -6.42
N CYS A 250 2.65 6.49 -5.91
CA CYS A 250 2.25 5.44 -4.98
C CYS A 250 2.13 4.11 -5.69
N VAL A 251 2.64 3.06 -5.04
CA VAL A 251 2.45 1.67 -5.43
C VAL A 251 1.87 0.95 -4.24
N GLU A 252 0.67 0.42 -4.39
CA GLU A 252 -0.18 0.13 -3.25
C GLU A 252 -0.64 -1.33 -3.26
N PRO A 253 0.12 -2.26 -2.65
CA PRO A 253 -0.30 -3.63 -2.51
C PRO A 253 -1.48 -3.74 -1.54
N TRP A 254 -2.59 -4.29 -2.00
CA TRP A 254 -3.85 -4.33 -1.28
C TRP A 254 -4.44 -5.75 -1.26
N SER A 255 -5.00 -6.14 -0.12
CA SER A 255 -5.79 -7.39 -0.01
C SER A 255 -7.27 -7.23 -0.34
N SER A 256 -7.79 -6.00 -0.32
CA SER A 256 -9.20 -5.70 -0.58
C SER A 256 -9.35 -4.48 -1.48
N LEU A 257 -10.59 -4.08 -1.73
CA LEU A 257 -10.98 -2.96 -2.58
C LEU A 257 -11.89 -2.00 -1.80
N PRO A 258 -12.00 -0.75 -2.27
CA PRO A 258 -13.02 0.18 -1.81
C PRO A 258 -14.44 -0.38 -1.92
N SER A 259 -15.39 0.26 -1.25
CA SER A 259 -16.81 -0.06 -1.37
C SER A 259 -17.35 0.20 -2.78
N ARG A 260 -18.49 -0.40 -3.08
CA ARG A 260 -19.21 -0.16 -4.33
C ARG A 260 -19.98 1.16 -4.29
N LYS A 261 -20.13 1.79 -5.46
CA LYS A 261 -20.83 3.08 -5.57
C LYS A 261 -22.29 2.94 -5.15
N ASN A 262 -22.75 3.85 -4.28
CA ASN A 262 -24.13 3.93 -3.79
C ASN A 262 -24.60 2.65 -3.05
N ILE A 263 -23.66 1.86 -2.52
CA ILE A 263 -23.96 0.67 -1.71
C ILE A 263 -23.21 0.82 -0.38
N VAL A 264 -23.96 1.00 0.70
CA VAL A 264 -23.43 0.81 2.06
C VAL A 264 -23.21 -0.69 2.24
N GLU A 265 -21.95 -1.10 2.34
CA GLU A 265 -21.59 -2.51 2.37
C GLU A 265 -22.08 -3.17 3.67
N ASP A 266 -22.52 -4.43 3.55
CA ASP A 266 -22.62 -5.33 4.69
C ASP A 266 -21.27 -6.00 4.84
N LEU A 267 -20.56 -5.69 5.93
CA LEU A 267 -19.19 -6.10 6.15
C LEU A 267 -19.03 -7.63 6.08
N GLU A 268 -20.06 -8.38 6.50
CA GLU A 268 -20.04 -9.86 6.48
C GLU A 268 -20.19 -10.43 5.06
N LYS A 269 -20.72 -9.65 4.13
CA LYS A 269 -21.03 -10.09 2.75
C LYS A 269 -20.05 -9.55 1.71
N GLN A 270 -19.18 -8.63 2.10
CA GLN A 270 -18.22 -8.03 1.19
C GLN A 270 -17.11 -9.05 0.86
N LYS A 271 -17.14 -9.55 -0.39
CA LYS A 271 -16.38 -10.76 -0.81
C LYS A 271 -14.86 -10.64 -0.77
N ASN A 272 -14.36 -9.42 -0.81
CA ASN A 272 -12.93 -9.11 -0.91
C ASN A 272 -12.32 -8.71 0.43
N LEU A 273 -13.05 -8.86 1.55
CA LEU A 273 -12.47 -8.76 2.88
C LEU A 273 -12.02 -10.15 3.35
N HIS A 274 -10.94 -10.18 4.14
CA HIS A 274 -10.57 -11.36 4.89
C HIS A 274 -11.57 -11.60 6.02
N ALA A 275 -12.03 -12.83 6.18
CA ALA A 275 -12.81 -13.27 7.33
C ALA A 275 -11.94 -14.17 8.21
N LEU A 276 -11.71 -13.79 9.46
CA LEU A 276 -10.85 -14.51 10.39
C LEU A 276 -11.66 -14.94 11.60
N LYS A 277 -11.77 -16.24 11.87
CA LYS A 277 -12.55 -16.76 13.02
C LYS A 277 -11.83 -16.49 14.33
N SER A 278 -12.55 -16.61 15.44
CA SER A 278 -11.99 -16.41 16.79
C SER A 278 -10.73 -17.25 17.00
N GLY A 279 -9.64 -16.60 17.42
CA GLY A 279 -8.34 -17.21 17.66
C GLY A 279 -7.52 -17.54 16.41
N GLU A 280 -8.02 -17.29 15.20
CA GLU A 280 -7.22 -17.45 13.98
C GLU A 280 -6.29 -16.24 13.76
N GLU A 281 -5.26 -16.46 12.95
CA GLU A 281 -4.28 -15.44 12.56
C GLU A 281 -4.17 -15.37 11.04
N TYR A 282 -4.04 -14.15 10.51
CA TYR A 282 -3.71 -13.86 9.13
C TYR A 282 -2.30 -13.29 9.06
N ARG A 283 -1.47 -13.81 8.15
CA ARG A 283 -0.09 -13.35 7.92
C ARG A 283 0.12 -13.07 6.45
N ASN A 284 0.66 -11.91 6.12
CA ASN A 284 0.99 -11.52 4.75
C ASN A 284 2.33 -10.78 4.75
N THR A 285 3.21 -11.12 3.81
CA THR A 285 4.50 -10.44 3.64
C THR A 285 4.64 -9.93 2.22
N TRP A 286 4.85 -8.63 2.06
CA TRP A 286 5.27 -8.00 0.80
C TRP A 286 6.64 -7.33 0.99
N SER A 287 7.28 -6.92 -0.09
CA SER A 287 8.62 -6.35 -0.01
C SER A 287 8.93 -5.33 -1.08
N ILE A 288 9.86 -4.44 -0.73
CA ILE A 288 10.46 -3.44 -1.59
C ILE A 288 11.94 -3.80 -1.70
N MET A 289 12.50 -3.80 -2.91
CA MET A 289 13.93 -4.01 -3.13
C MET A 289 14.46 -2.91 -4.02
N LEU A 290 15.55 -2.27 -3.60
CA LEU A 290 16.23 -1.23 -4.35
C LEU A 290 17.46 -1.87 -5.02
N THR A 291 17.56 -1.81 -6.34
CA THR A 291 18.62 -2.54 -7.06
C THR A 291 19.31 -1.63 -8.05
N THR A 292 20.64 -1.77 -8.15
CA THR A 292 21.41 -1.24 -9.28
C THR A 292 21.49 -2.33 -10.35
N LEU A 293 21.07 -2.00 -11.56
CA LEU A 293 21.09 -2.88 -12.71
C LEU A 293 22.52 -3.01 -13.26
N ASP A 294 23.04 -4.23 -13.29
CA ASP A 294 24.29 -4.53 -13.99
C ASP A 294 24.05 -4.51 -15.51
N ARG A 295 24.10 -3.32 -16.10
CA ARG A 295 24.06 -3.17 -17.56
C ARG A 295 25.49 -3.31 -18.09
N ILE A 296 25.76 -4.41 -18.79
CA ILE A 296 26.98 -4.54 -19.61
C ILE A 296 26.90 -3.42 -20.66
N LYS A 297 27.72 -2.38 -20.50
CA LYS A 297 27.91 -1.30 -21.48
C LYS A 297 28.64 -1.82 -22.72
#